data_AF-A0A935MKB2-F1
#
_entry.id   AF-A0A935MKB2-F1
#
_cell.length_a   1.000
_cell.length_b   1.000
_cell.length_c   1.000
_cell.angle_alpha   90.00
_cell.angle_beta   90.00
_cell.angle_gamma   90.00
#
_symmetry.space_group_name_H-M   'P 1'
#
loop_
_entity.id
_entity.type
_entity.pdbx_description
1 polymer ?
#
loop_
_entity_poly.entity_id
_entity_poly.type
_entity_poly.pdbx_seq_one_letter_code
_entity_poly.pdbx_strand_id
1 'polypeptide(L)'
;MRSSEKIIDHFIKALIKELPRDTKTKQEDQQIILTYQAHKCLIHFFKETPFDKFKGLQLPIDLLVTKKDKLISIIQSKLHYTRKVYARQCIGRKIEAAVAESFWNVYHLMSFASSAFHYGLFDSAELIAVASFSKGRKMNRLEEHQRSFELVRFCCKEGITVTGGLTKLLKNFADEKDPGDIMTLR
;
A
#
# COMPACT_ATOMS: atom_id res chain seq x y z
N MET A 1 7.46 -20.69 -21.08
CA MET A 1 6.11 -20.14 -21.33
C MET A 1 5.01 -20.88 -20.59
N ARG A 2 4.77 -22.19 -20.82
CA ARG A 2 3.67 -22.96 -20.20
C ARG A 2 3.56 -22.97 -18.67
N SER A 3 4.63 -22.66 -17.92
CA SER A 3 4.60 -22.60 -16.45
C SER A 3 4.02 -21.28 -15.93
N SER A 4 4.39 -20.16 -16.54
CA SER A 4 3.99 -18.81 -16.11
C SER A 4 2.50 -18.55 -16.34
N GLU A 5 1.96 -18.97 -17.49
CA GLU A 5 0.52 -18.87 -17.79
C GLU A 5 -0.32 -19.61 -16.76
N LYS A 6 0.09 -20.84 -16.38
CA LYS A 6 -0.60 -21.61 -15.34
C LYS A 6 -0.61 -20.92 -13.98
N ILE A 7 0.49 -20.28 -13.59
CA ILE A 7 0.58 -19.52 -12.33
C ILE A 7 -0.38 -18.33 -12.37
N ILE A 8 -0.38 -17.57 -13.47
CA ILE A 8 -1.27 -16.43 -13.69
C ILE A 8 -2.73 -16.88 -13.63
N ASP A 9 -3.10 -17.92 -14.37
CA ASP A 9 -4.47 -18.45 -14.40
C ASP A 9 -4.93 -18.94 -13.02
N HIS A 10 -4.05 -19.62 -12.28
CA HIS A 10 -4.34 -20.07 -10.93
C HIS A 10 -4.57 -18.88 -9.99
N PHE A 11 -3.72 -17.86 -10.05
CA PHE A 11 -3.87 -16.64 -9.28
C PHE A 11 -5.16 -15.91 -9.63
N ILE A 12 -5.48 -15.73 -10.92
CA ILE A 12 -6.71 -15.07 -11.38
C ILE A 12 -7.95 -15.82 -10.88
N LYS A 13 -7.96 -17.16 -10.96
CA LYS A 13 -9.06 -17.98 -10.43
C LYS A 13 -9.24 -17.80 -8.92
N ALA A 14 -8.15 -17.68 -8.17
CA ALA A 14 -8.23 -17.40 -6.74
C ALA A 14 -8.73 -15.97 -6.47
N LEU A 15 -8.17 -14.98 -7.18
CA LEU A 15 -8.56 -13.58 -7.08
C LEU A 15 -10.06 -13.38 -7.34
N ILE A 16 -10.61 -13.96 -8.41
CA ILE A 16 -12.03 -13.81 -8.77
C ILE A 16 -12.96 -14.32 -7.64
N LYS A 17 -12.55 -15.34 -6.88
CA LYS A 17 -13.34 -15.85 -5.74
C LYS A 17 -13.40 -14.86 -4.58
N GLU A 18 -12.39 -14.00 -4.45
CA GLU A 18 -12.28 -12.98 -3.40
C GLU A 18 -12.86 -11.62 -3.83
N LEU A 19 -13.46 -11.54 -5.03
CA LEU A 19 -14.06 -10.33 -5.59
C LEU A 19 -15.59 -10.42 -5.63
N PRO A 20 -16.29 -9.28 -5.69
CA PRO A 20 -17.74 -9.24 -5.87
C PRO A 20 -18.18 -10.02 -7.12
N ARG A 21 -19.33 -10.70 -7.05
CA ARG A 21 -19.86 -11.54 -8.14
C ARG A 21 -20.11 -10.78 -9.45
N ASP A 22 -20.40 -9.49 -9.36
CA ASP A 22 -20.63 -8.57 -10.48
C ASP A 22 -19.35 -7.96 -11.04
N THR A 23 -18.18 -8.36 -10.55
CA THR A 23 -16.89 -7.93 -11.11
C THR A 23 -16.71 -8.51 -12.51
N LYS A 24 -16.59 -7.64 -13.50
CA LYS A 24 -16.30 -8.03 -14.89
C LYS A 24 -14.80 -8.21 -15.07
N THR A 25 -14.41 -9.30 -15.72
CA THR A 25 -13.01 -9.63 -15.99
C THR A 25 -12.77 -9.79 -17.48
N LYS A 26 -11.71 -9.18 -18.00
CA LYS A 26 -11.21 -9.40 -19.36
C LYS A 26 -9.72 -9.72 -19.29
N GLN A 27 -9.34 -10.95 -19.63
CA GLN A 27 -7.95 -11.42 -19.64
C GLN A 27 -7.45 -11.50 -21.07
N GLU A 28 -6.26 -10.96 -21.33
CA GLU A 28 -5.55 -11.02 -22.60
C GLU A 28 -4.06 -11.23 -22.30
N ASP A 29 -3.50 -12.38 -22.71
CA ASP A 29 -2.11 -12.76 -22.48
C ASP A 29 -1.66 -12.62 -21.00
N GLN A 30 -0.72 -11.72 -20.73
CA GLN A 30 -0.17 -11.42 -19.40
C GLN A 30 -0.89 -10.25 -18.71
N GLN A 31 -2.11 -9.93 -19.14
CA GLN A 31 -2.89 -8.82 -18.60
C GLN A 31 -4.28 -9.27 -18.18
N ILE A 32 -4.79 -8.61 -17.14
CA ILE A 32 -6.20 -8.69 -16.77
C ILE A 32 -6.74 -7.29 -16.48
N ILE A 33 -7.95 -7.06 -16.97
CA ILE A 33 -8.76 -5.90 -16.65
C ILE A 33 -9.89 -6.36 -15.74
N LEU A 34 -9.95 -5.77 -14.56
CA LEU A 34 -11.04 -5.95 -13.60
C LEU A 34 -11.88 -4.68 -13.58
N THR A 35 -13.19 -4.81 -13.63
CA THR A 35 -14.13 -3.67 -13.51
C THR A 35 -15.19 -4.00 -12.48
N TYR A 36 -15.28 -3.18 -11.44
CA TYR A 36 -16.29 -3.27 -10.39
C TYR A 36 -16.94 -1.89 -10.20
N GLN A 37 -18.26 -1.80 -10.38
CA GLN A 37 -18.99 -0.54 -10.43
C GLN A 37 -18.34 0.44 -11.44
N ALA A 38 -17.96 1.64 -11.00
CA ALA A 38 -17.26 2.64 -11.81
C ALA A 38 -15.72 2.49 -11.80
N HIS A 39 -15.18 1.53 -11.05
CA HIS A 39 -13.74 1.38 -10.82
C HIS A 39 -13.14 0.32 -11.73
N LYS A 40 -11.99 0.65 -12.32
CA LYS A 40 -11.23 -0.23 -13.21
C LYS A 40 -9.83 -0.44 -12.66
N CYS A 41 -9.40 -1.70 -12.57
CA CYS A 41 -8.03 -2.08 -12.23
C CYS A 41 -7.42 -2.86 -13.40
N LEU A 42 -6.42 -2.27 -14.05
CA LEU A 42 -5.65 -2.90 -15.11
C LEU A 42 -4.36 -3.46 -14.49
N ILE A 43 -4.09 -4.74 -14.71
CA ILE A 43 -2.96 -5.47 -14.13
C ILE A 43 -2.15 -6.11 -15.26
N HIS A 44 -0.83 -5.98 -15.19
CA HIS A 44 0.12 -6.68 -16.03
C HIS A 44 1.02 -7.56 -15.18
N PHE A 45 1.18 -8.82 -15.57
CA PHE A 45 2.05 -9.79 -14.92
C PHE A 45 3.38 -9.85 -15.66
N PHE A 46 4.50 -9.78 -14.94
CA PHE A 46 5.82 -9.82 -15.57
C PHE A 46 6.76 -10.79 -14.86
N LYS A 47 7.75 -11.30 -15.59
CA LYS A 47 8.73 -12.26 -15.05
C LYS A 47 10.00 -11.60 -14.54
N GLU A 48 10.56 -10.67 -15.30
CA GLU A 48 11.87 -10.07 -15.02
C GLU A 48 11.72 -8.59 -14.70
N THR A 49 11.28 -7.79 -15.67
CA THR A 49 11.15 -6.34 -15.49
C THR A 49 9.73 -5.85 -15.77
N PRO A 50 9.27 -4.82 -15.04
CA PRO A 50 8.02 -4.14 -15.36
C PRO A 50 8.13 -3.43 -16.71
N PHE A 51 6.99 -3.24 -17.36
CA PHE A 51 6.85 -2.51 -18.60
C PHE A 51 6.64 -1.02 -18.32
N ASP A 52 7.62 -0.17 -18.65
CA ASP A 52 7.62 1.25 -18.30
C ASP A 52 6.39 2.03 -18.79
N LYS A 53 5.86 1.67 -19.96
CA LYS A 53 4.71 2.37 -20.57
C LYS A 53 3.36 1.88 -20.05
N PHE A 54 3.32 0.88 -19.16
CA PHE A 54 2.07 0.32 -18.66
C PHE A 54 1.44 1.22 -17.61
N LYS A 55 0.21 1.67 -17.87
CA LYS A 55 -0.58 2.50 -16.94
C LYS A 55 -1.51 1.61 -16.12
N GLY A 56 -0.94 0.87 -15.18
CA GLY A 56 -1.68 -0.05 -14.31
C GLY A 56 -0.80 -0.68 -13.24
N LEU A 57 -1.37 -1.60 -12.48
CA LEU A 57 -0.63 -2.37 -11.48
C LEU A 57 0.26 -3.40 -12.18
N GLN A 58 1.54 -3.42 -11.85
CA GLN A 58 2.48 -4.38 -12.43
C GLN A 58 2.90 -5.37 -11.35
N LEU A 59 2.63 -6.65 -11.57
CA LEU A 59 2.84 -7.71 -10.58
C LEU A 59 3.91 -8.70 -11.06
N PRO A 60 5.00 -8.87 -10.31
CA PRO A 60 5.93 -9.96 -10.54
C PRO A 60 5.24 -11.33 -10.39
N ILE A 61 5.47 -12.25 -11.33
CA ILE A 61 4.80 -13.56 -11.38
C ILE A 61 5.17 -14.43 -10.16
N ASP A 62 6.38 -14.31 -9.63
CA ASP A 62 6.85 -15.02 -8.43
C ASP A 62 6.09 -14.61 -7.16
N LEU A 63 5.64 -13.34 -7.09
CA LEU A 63 4.85 -12.85 -5.96
C LEU A 63 3.41 -13.39 -5.97
N LEU A 64 2.89 -13.85 -7.12
CA LEU A 64 1.54 -14.42 -7.22
C LEU A 64 1.39 -15.68 -6.36
N VAL A 65 2.48 -16.42 -6.15
CA VAL A 65 2.50 -17.63 -5.32
C VAL A 65 2.85 -17.29 -3.88
N THR A 66 3.88 -16.45 -3.68
CA THR A 66 4.46 -16.22 -2.35
C THR A 66 3.77 -15.15 -1.51
N LYS A 67 3.05 -14.21 -2.16
CA LYS A 67 2.41 -13.04 -1.53
C LYS A 67 0.96 -12.84 -2.00
N LYS A 68 0.30 -13.92 -2.42
CA LYS A 68 -1.05 -13.93 -2.99
C LYS A 68 -2.04 -13.04 -2.22
N ASP A 69 -2.16 -13.22 -0.90
CA ASP A 69 -3.19 -12.54 -0.11
C ASP A 69 -2.96 -11.02 -0.05
N LYS A 70 -1.70 -10.59 0.09
CA LYS A 70 -1.33 -9.16 0.03
C LYS A 70 -1.65 -8.53 -1.33
N LEU A 71 -1.44 -9.29 -2.41
CA LEU A 71 -1.76 -8.82 -3.76
C LEU A 71 -3.27 -8.70 -3.96
N ILE A 72 -4.06 -9.67 -3.48
CA ILE A 72 -5.53 -9.61 -3.51
C ILE A 72 -6.01 -8.38 -2.74
N SER A 73 -5.50 -8.13 -1.53
CA SER A 73 -5.83 -6.95 -0.73
C SER A 73 -5.54 -5.62 -1.45
N ILE A 74 -4.39 -5.52 -2.14
CA ILE A 74 -4.05 -4.35 -2.97
C ILE A 74 -5.06 -4.17 -4.11
N ILE A 75 -5.41 -5.26 -4.80
CA ILE A 75 -6.36 -5.23 -5.92
C ILE A 75 -7.76 -4.83 -5.45
N GLN A 76 -8.22 -5.38 -4.32
CA GLN A 76 -9.49 -5.00 -3.68
C GLN A 76 -9.51 -3.50 -3.34
N SER A 77 -8.42 -2.96 -2.77
CA SER A 77 -8.29 -1.52 -2.51
C SER A 77 -8.38 -0.69 -3.80
N LYS A 78 -7.69 -1.10 -4.88
CA LYS A 78 -7.75 -0.43 -6.19
C LYS A 78 -9.14 -0.46 -6.84
N LEU A 79 -9.91 -1.50 -6.58
CA LEU A 79 -11.31 -1.63 -7.01
C LEU A 79 -12.30 -0.93 -6.06
N HIS A 80 -11.81 -0.27 -5.00
CA HIS A 80 -12.63 0.31 -3.94
C HIS A 80 -13.55 -0.71 -3.24
N TYR A 81 -13.18 -1.99 -3.29
CA TYR A 81 -13.87 -3.08 -2.59
C TYR A 81 -13.24 -3.32 -1.22
N THR A 82 -13.33 -2.31 -0.34
CA THR A 82 -12.83 -2.35 1.04
C THR A 82 -13.76 -1.57 1.96
N ARG A 83 -13.73 -1.88 3.26
CA ARG A 83 -14.41 -1.06 4.27
C ARG A 83 -13.75 0.32 4.33
N LYS A 84 -14.53 1.35 4.04
CA LYS A 84 -14.07 2.74 4.12
C LYS A 84 -14.16 3.24 5.55
N VAL A 85 -13.05 3.76 6.07
CA VAL A 85 -12.97 4.43 7.38
C VAL A 85 -12.53 5.87 7.17
N TYR A 86 -13.06 6.83 7.92
CA TYR A 86 -12.65 8.23 7.84
C TYR A 86 -11.66 8.56 8.96
N ALA A 87 -10.48 9.07 8.59
CA ALA A 87 -9.42 9.38 9.56
C ALA A 87 -9.85 10.36 10.68
N ARG A 88 -10.88 11.17 10.45
CA ARG A 88 -11.45 12.07 11.48
C ARG A 88 -12.00 11.32 12.70
N GLN A 89 -12.42 10.07 12.53
CA GLN A 89 -12.93 9.21 13.61
C GLN A 89 -11.81 8.43 14.32
N CYS A 90 -10.62 8.38 13.72
CA CYS A 90 -9.50 7.61 14.24
C CYS A 90 -8.60 8.45 15.14
N ILE A 91 -7.72 7.81 15.92
CA ILE A 91 -6.69 8.46 16.71
C ILE A 91 -5.32 8.18 16.07
N GLY A 92 -4.60 9.22 15.68
CA GLY A 92 -3.22 9.10 15.20
C GLY A 92 -2.25 9.23 16.36
N ARG A 93 -1.26 8.35 16.46
CA ARG A 93 -0.19 8.46 17.48
C ARG A 93 1.08 7.75 17.04
N LYS A 94 2.20 8.11 17.66
CA LYS A 94 3.47 7.40 17.51
C LYS A 94 3.34 5.96 18.02
N ILE A 95 4.01 5.04 17.36
CA ILE A 95 4.08 3.63 17.75
C ILE A 95 5.53 3.16 17.78
N GLU A 96 5.77 2.06 18.49
CA GLU A 96 7.10 1.44 18.54
C GLU A 96 7.44 0.73 17.24
N ALA A 97 8.74 0.62 16.95
CA ALA A 97 9.23 -0.06 15.75
C ALA A 97 8.75 -1.51 15.65
N ALA A 98 8.69 -2.25 16.77
CA ALA A 98 8.21 -3.63 16.81
C ALA A 98 6.73 -3.77 16.42
N VAL A 99 5.88 -2.80 16.83
CA VAL A 99 4.46 -2.75 16.44
C VAL A 99 4.35 -2.46 14.95
N ALA A 100 5.13 -1.51 14.44
CA ALA A 100 5.15 -1.19 13.02
C ALA A 100 5.61 -2.41 12.19
N GLU A 101 6.73 -3.02 12.56
CA GLU A 101 7.29 -4.20 11.90
C GLU A 101 6.28 -5.35 11.80
N SER A 102 5.59 -5.65 12.91
CA SER A 102 4.52 -6.65 12.95
C SER A 102 3.41 -6.33 11.95
N PHE A 103 2.97 -5.07 11.92
CA PHE A 103 1.95 -4.61 10.98
C PHE A 103 2.38 -4.72 9.51
N TRP A 104 3.61 -4.29 9.19
CA TRP A 104 4.16 -4.31 7.84
C TRP A 104 4.34 -5.73 7.31
N ASN A 105 4.83 -6.63 8.16
CA ASN A 105 5.04 -8.03 7.80
C ASN A 105 3.73 -8.73 7.43
N VAL A 106 2.61 -8.34 8.03
CA VAL A 106 1.28 -8.86 7.70
C VAL A 106 0.69 -8.17 6.47
N TYR A 107 0.66 -6.83 6.43
CA TYR A 107 -0.21 -6.12 5.47
C TYR A 107 0.49 -5.52 4.25
N HIS A 108 1.81 -5.28 4.29
CA HIS A 108 2.51 -4.62 3.19
C HIS A 108 3.27 -5.60 2.30
N LEU A 109 3.19 -5.41 0.98
CA LEU A 109 3.72 -6.35 -0.01
C LEU A 109 5.22 -6.64 0.18
N MET A 110 6.01 -5.59 0.38
CA MET A 110 7.47 -5.65 0.60
C MET A 110 7.87 -5.85 2.06
N SER A 111 6.92 -6.20 2.94
CA SER A 111 7.16 -6.36 4.38
C SER A 111 7.81 -5.11 5.02
N PHE A 112 8.43 -5.29 6.19
CA PHE A 112 9.08 -4.21 6.92
C PHE A 112 10.21 -3.53 6.13
N ALA A 113 10.30 -2.21 6.24
CA ALA A 113 11.53 -1.47 5.91
C ALA A 113 11.96 -0.67 7.13
N SER A 114 13.24 -0.72 7.44
CA SER A 114 13.82 0.07 8.52
C SER A 114 13.59 1.56 8.29
N SER A 115 13.13 2.24 9.33
CA SER A 115 12.82 3.66 9.33
C SER A 115 12.93 4.20 10.76
N ALA A 116 13.04 5.51 10.90
CA ALA A 116 13.35 6.14 12.19
C ALA A 116 12.11 6.38 13.04
N PHE A 117 10.97 6.68 12.41
CA PHE A 117 9.76 7.07 13.11
C PHE A 117 8.55 6.34 12.54
N HIS A 118 7.63 5.94 13.41
CA HIS A 118 6.44 5.19 13.04
C HIS A 118 5.21 5.80 13.70
N TYR A 119 4.15 5.96 12.92
CA TYR A 119 2.87 6.50 13.39
C TYR A 119 1.77 5.55 12.97
N GLY A 120 0.92 5.19 13.93
CA GLY A 120 -0.24 4.34 13.75
C GLY A 120 -1.52 5.15 13.81
N LEU A 121 -2.51 4.71 13.03
CA LEU A 121 -3.88 5.22 13.05
C LEU A 121 -4.81 4.15 13.63
N PHE A 122 -5.51 4.51 14.69
CA PHE A 122 -6.34 3.60 15.46
C PHE A 122 -7.84 3.91 15.26
N ASP A 123 -8.62 2.90 14.92
CA ASP A 123 -10.09 2.94 14.98
C ASP A 123 -10.50 2.25 16.29
N SER A 124 -10.90 3.04 17.28
CA SER A 124 -11.00 2.60 18.68
C SER A 124 -9.66 2.01 19.18
N ALA A 125 -9.61 0.72 19.52
CA ALA A 125 -8.39 0.04 19.98
C ALA A 125 -7.60 -0.64 18.85
N GLU A 126 -8.14 -0.68 17.63
CA GLU A 126 -7.57 -1.43 16.52
C GLU A 126 -6.61 -0.57 15.70
N LEU A 127 -5.38 -1.03 15.50
CA LEU A 127 -4.44 -0.40 14.57
C LEU A 127 -4.85 -0.74 13.13
N ILE A 128 -5.23 0.28 12.35
CA ILE A 128 -5.78 0.08 11.00
C ILE A 128 -4.94 0.71 9.88
N ALA A 129 -3.98 1.58 10.19
CA ALA A 129 -3.00 2.07 9.22
C ALA A 129 -1.70 2.48 9.89
N VAL A 130 -0.59 2.38 9.17
CA VAL A 130 0.73 2.80 9.63
C VAL A 130 1.41 3.65 8.56
N ALA A 131 2.08 4.72 8.99
CA ALA A 131 3.02 5.49 8.20
C ALA A 131 4.40 5.46 8.88
N SER A 132 5.47 5.45 8.10
CA SER A 132 6.83 5.45 8.65
C SER A 132 7.73 6.41 7.89
N PHE A 133 8.67 7.03 8.63
CA PHE A 133 9.46 8.15 8.17
C PHE A 133 10.95 7.93 8.42
N SER A 134 11.78 8.44 7.53
CA SER A 134 13.24 8.33 7.60
C SER A 134 13.83 9.19 8.73
N LYS A 135 15.15 9.11 8.93
CA LYS A 135 15.86 10.09 9.77
C LYS A 135 15.92 11.43 9.04
N GLY A 136 15.86 12.51 9.81
CA GLY A 136 16.00 13.86 9.25
C GLY A 136 17.39 14.08 8.67
N ARG A 137 17.46 14.63 7.46
CA ARG A 137 18.70 15.03 6.80
C ARG A 137 18.81 16.56 6.78
N LYS A 138 20.02 17.06 7.02
CA LYS A 138 20.31 18.49 6.84
C LYS A 138 20.35 18.78 5.34
N MET A 139 19.71 19.87 4.94
CA MET A 139 19.65 20.31 3.54
C MET A 139 20.02 21.79 3.50
N ASN A 140 20.88 22.19 2.57
CA ASN A 140 21.34 23.58 2.45
C ASN A 140 20.20 24.58 2.18
N ARG A 141 19.06 24.11 1.65
CA ARG A 141 17.88 24.93 1.36
C ARG A 141 16.91 25.11 2.54
N LEU A 142 17.18 24.48 3.68
CA LEU A 142 16.35 24.54 4.88
C LEU A 142 17.04 25.35 5.96
N GLU A 143 16.24 25.91 6.86
CA GLU A 143 16.74 26.58 8.07
C GLU A 143 17.58 25.63 8.94
N GLU A 144 18.53 26.18 9.71
CA GLU A 144 19.50 25.38 10.49
C GLU A 144 18.83 24.43 11.49
N HIS A 145 17.66 24.80 12.03
CA HIS A 145 16.89 24.00 12.97
C HIS A 145 16.01 22.93 12.28
N GLN A 146 15.75 23.07 10.98
CA GLN A 146 14.86 22.18 10.24
C GLN A 146 15.60 21.02 9.58
N ARG A 147 14.86 19.95 9.31
CA ARG A 147 15.36 18.76 8.62
C ARG A 147 14.40 18.33 7.52
N SER A 148 14.95 17.70 6.48
CA SER A 148 14.19 17.04 5.42
C SER A 148 14.00 15.57 5.79
N PHE A 149 12.77 15.08 5.64
CA PHE A 149 12.40 13.69 5.92
C PHE A 149 11.77 13.05 4.70
N GLU A 150 11.65 11.72 4.71
CA GLU A 150 10.97 10.96 3.67
C GLU A 150 9.84 10.14 4.27
N LEU A 151 8.68 10.10 3.61
CA LEU A 151 7.70 9.06 3.83
C LEU A 151 8.26 7.76 3.23
N VAL A 152 8.65 6.84 4.11
CA VAL A 152 9.25 5.56 3.72
C VAL A 152 8.16 4.59 3.30
N ARG A 153 7.08 4.47 4.08
CA ARG A 153 5.94 3.59 3.79
C ARG A 153 4.64 4.11 4.36
N PHE A 154 3.54 3.76 3.68
CA PHE A 154 2.18 3.86 4.18
C PHE A 154 1.38 2.62 3.75
N CYS A 155 0.67 1.95 4.66
CA CYS A 155 -0.39 1.02 4.29
C CYS A 155 -1.51 0.98 5.31
N CYS A 156 -2.66 0.49 4.86
CA CYS A 156 -3.80 0.14 5.70
C CYS A 156 -3.80 -1.36 5.97
N LYS A 157 -4.53 -1.76 7.01
CA LYS A 157 -4.89 -3.15 7.26
C LYS A 157 -5.70 -3.69 6.08
N GLU A 158 -5.56 -4.99 5.82
CA GLU A 158 -6.32 -5.68 4.77
C GLU A 158 -7.83 -5.43 4.88
N GLY A 159 -8.48 -5.26 3.73
CA GLY A 159 -9.92 -5.01 3.65
C GLY A 159 -10.35 -3.62 4.13
N ILE A 160 -9.42 -2.73 4.51
CA ILE A 160 -9.71 -1.37 4.99
C ILE A 160 -9.03 -0.33 4.11
N THR A 161 -9.79 0.71 3.75
CA THR A 161 -9.23 1.94 3.16
C THR A 161 -9.55 3.12 4.06
N VAL A 162 -8.52 3.82 4.55
CA VAL A 162 -8.71 5.01 5.39
C VAL A 162 -8.64 6.29 4.57
N THR A 163 -9.78 6.94 4.39
CA THR A 163 -9.86 8.25 3.72
C THR A 163 -9.26 9.32 4.61
N GLY A 164 -8.22 10.00 4.11
CA GLY A 164 -7.44 11.00 4.87
C GLY A 164 -6.45 10.39 5.87
N GLY A 165 -6.24 9.08 5.86
CA GLY A 165 -5.38 8.38 6.84
C GLY A 165 -3.92 8.86 6.77
N LEU A 166 -3.34 8.86 5.58
CA LEU A 166 -1.98 9.35 5.37
C LEU A 166 -1.84 10.83 5.75
N THR A 167 -2.78 11.69 5.34
CA THR A 167 -2.78 13.12 5.67
C THR A 167 -2.77 13.36 7.18
N LYS A 168 -3.57 12.60 7.94
CA LYS A 168 -3.59 12.70 9.41
C LYS A 168 -2.26 12.27 10.02
N LEU A 169 -1.66 11.16 9.56
CA LEU A 169 -0.37 10.70 10.07
C LEU A 169 0.79 11.62 9.68
N LEU A 170 0.75 12.24 8.49
CA LEU A 170 1.69 13.28 8.08
C LEU A 170 1.58 14.50 9.00
N LYS A 171 0.37 14.94 9.33
CA LYS A 171 0.15 16.04 10.28
C LYS A 171 0.72 15.70 11.66
N ASN A 172 0.40 14.52 12.19
CA ASN A 172 0.95 14.07 13.47
C ASN A 172 2.50 14.06 13.48
N PHE A 173 3.12 13.60 12.39
CA PHE A 173 4.57 13.64 12.23
C PHE A 173 5.10 15.07 12.19
N ALA A 174 4.47 15.94 11.41
CA ALA A 174 4.88 17.32 11.26
C ALA A 174 4.76 18.11 12.57
N ASP A 175 3.66 17.91 13.32
CA ASP A 175 3.43 18.53 14.62
C ASP A 175 4.52 18.10 15.65
N GLU A 176 5.03 16.86 15.59
CA GLU A 176 6.09 16.38 16.50
C GLU A 176 7.51 16.78 16.04
N LYS A 177 7.77 16.83 14.73
CA LYS A 177 9.14 16.96 14.19
C LYS A 177 9.50 18.31 13.60
N ASP A 178 8.52 19.18 13.39
CA ASP A 178 8.71 20.48 12.71
C ASP A 178 9.62 20.37 11.46
N PRO A 179 9.24 19.50 10.50
CA PRO A 179 10.08 19.25 9.34
C PRO A 179 10.08 20.47 8.42
N GLY A 180 11.25 20.78 7.84
CA GLY A 180 11.30 21.77 6.76
C GLY A 180 10.62 21.24 5.49
N ASP A 181 10.69 19.93 5.27
CA ASP A 181 9.88 19.23 4.29
C ASP A 181 9.74 17.74 4.60
N ILE A 182 8.74 17.13 3.95
CA ILE A 182 8.54 15.68 3.91
C ILE A 182 8.44 15.28 2.44
N MET A 183 9.44 14.58 1.96
CA MET A 183 9.46 14.02 0.61
C MET A 183 8.56 12.79 0.56
N THR A 184 7.62 12.78 -0.38
CA THR A 184 6.84 11.59 -0.73
C THR A 184 7.34 11.07 -2.07
N LEU A 185 7.79 9.81 -2.13
CA LEU A 185 8.11 9.18 -3.41
C LEU A 185 6.79 8.94 -4.17
N ARG A 186 6.76 9.31 -5.46
CA ARG A 186 5.61 9.05 -6.36
C ARG A 186 5.66 7.64 -6.90
#